data_AF-A0A7R9WUM9-F1
#
_entry.id   AF-A0A7R9WUM9-F1
#
_cell.length_a   1.000
_cell.length_b   1.000
_cell.length_c   1.000
_cell.angle_alpha   90.00
_cell.angle_beta   90.00
_cell.angle_gamma   90.00
#
_symmetry.space_group_name_H-M   'P 1'
#
loop_
_entity.id
_entity.type
_entity.pdbx_description
1 polymer ?
#
loop_
_entity_poly.entity_id
_entity_poly.type
_entity_poly.pdbx_seq_one_letter_code
_entity_poly.pdbx_strand_id
1 'polypeptide(L)'
;MVELLYTPIERCDESAGIFPDGNITDCQEYFDDEADDMKELSINVFIGVIGVICSSLFGNVLLFYGFGTATERMNKRVRDSTFESLVRQEVSWFDVRPVGVITSQISDDAAMIHSFSGEPIRTLVMNCASVLVGLVFAFYYMWPFALMTLAILPFMAFGAEAEMAMYLGEDEGDESAFDENSSGGIVVEALMNIRTVASLVVEKDRHEHYATALEHELPNEFAKNFVKGSTAGLGQFVQMWGMALMFWWGGWLLNNYSGTFELRDFLISMFTFLFSLSGLSFAMQGITDRVKANKAAERIFGLIDRESLIDPLSDEGKKLN
;
A
#
# COMPACT_ATOMS: atom_id res chain seq x y z
N MET A 1 29.43 -1.35 -5.99
CA MET A 1 28.96 -0.14 -6.73
C MET A 1 29.43 1.15 -6.06
N VAL A 2 29.25 1.32 -4.74
CA VAL A 2 29.73 2.53 -4.02
C VAL A 2 31.26 2.66 -4.08
N GLU A 3 32.01 1.57 -3.98
CA GLU A 3 33.48 1.57 -4.10
C GLU A 3 33.97 2.04 -5.48
N LEU A 4 33.30 1.64 -6.58
CA LEU A 4 33.63 2.06 -7.95
C LEU A 4 33.45 3.57 -8.19
N LEU A 5 32.61 4.25 -7.41
CA LEU A 5 32.35 5.68 -7.55
C LEU A 5 33.35 6.54 -6.76
N TYR A 6 34.17 5.92 -5.90
CA TYR A 6 34.97 6.62 -4.90
C TYR A 6 36.45 6.26 -4.93
N THR A 7 36.93 5.41 -5.85
CA THR A 7 38.37 5.24 -6.09
C THR A 7 38.94 6.56 -6.61
N PRO A 8 39.72 7.31 -5.80
CA PRO A 8 40.27 8.57 -6.25
C PRO A 8 41.46 8.28 -7.15
N ILE A 9 41.35 8.61 -8.43
CA ILE A 9 42.51 8.56 -9.34
C ILE A 9 43.42 9.74 -8.95
N GLU A 10 44.46 9.48 -8.17
CA GLU A 10 45.45 10.49 -7.82
C GLU A 10 46.21 10.96 -9.08
N ARG A 11 46.54 12.26 -9.14
CA ARG A 11 47.32 12.80 -10.27
C ARG A 11 48.77 12.35 -10.13
N CYS A 12 49.26 11.62 -11.13
CA CYS A 12 50.66 11.27 -11.23
C CYS A 12 51.49 12.53 -11.53
N ASP A 13 52.46 12.86 -10.65
CA ASP A 13 53.44 13.94 -10.87
C ASP A 13 54.82 13.30 -11.11
N GLU A 14 55.23 13.24 -12.38
CA GLU A 14 56.52 12.69 -12.82
C GLU A 14 57.72 13.37 -12.11
N SER A 15 57.56 14.62 -11.64
CA SER A 15 58.63 15.37 -11.01
C SER A 15 58.85 15.04 -9.53
N ALA A 16 57.86 14.43 -8.88
CA ALA A 16 57.91 14.06 -7.46
C ALA A 16 58.51 12.67 -7.23
N GLY A 17 58.44 11.75 -8.22
CA GLY A 17 58.93 10.37 -8.09
C GLY A 17 58.27 9.56 -6.97
N ILE A 18 57.11 10.02 -6.48
CA ILE A 18 56.32 9.36 -5.43
C ILE A 18 55.20 8.62 -6.15
N PHE A 19 55.37 7.32 -6.32
CA PHE A 19 54.34 6.40 -6.81
C PHE A 19 53.69 5.74 -5.58
N PRO A 20 52.34 5.73 -5.48
CA PRO A 20 51.65 5.17 -4.31
C PRO A 20 51.94 3.66 -4.13
N ASP A 21 52.21 2.95 -5.23
CA ASP A 21 52.82 1.62 -5.23
C ASP A 21 54.29 1.73 -5.61
N GLY A 22 55.19 1.46 -4.66
CA GLY A 22 56.64 1.66 -4.77
C GLY A 22 57.37 0.79 -5.80
N ASN A 23 56.65 0.20 -6.75
CA ASN A 23 57.14 -0.71 -7.77
C ASN A 23 56.87 -0.24 -9.21
N ILE A 24 56.13 0.87 -9.40
CA ILE A 24 55.77 1.41 -10.71
C ILE A 24 56.70 2.59 -11.03
N THR A 25 57.31 2.59 -12.23
CA THR A 25 58.33 3.60 -12.60
C THR A 25 57.88 4.58 -13.69
N ASP A 26 56.73 4.33 -14.30
CA ASP A 26 56.15 5.15 -15.38
C ASP A 26 54.69 5.50 -15.06
N CYS A 27 54.29 6.76 -15.29
CA CYS A 27 52.91 7.19 -15.08
C CYS A 27 51.94 6.48 -16.04
N GLN A 28 52.41 6.08 -17.23
CA GLN A 28 51.61 5.31 -18.18
C GLN A 28 51.25 3.91 -17.62
N GLU A 29 52.19 3.25 -16.97
CA GLU A 29 52.02 1.91 -16.36
C GLU A 29 51.07 1.97 -15.15
N TYR A 30 51.14 3.05 -14.35
CA TYR A 30 50.18 3.31 -13.26
C TYR A 30 48.75 3.51 -13.77
N PHE A 31 48.56 4.29 -14.84
CA PHE A 31 47.22 4.51 -15.40
C PHE A 31 46.66 3.25 -16.08
N ASP A 32 47.49 2.41 -16.68
CA ASP A 32 47.06 1.15 -17.29
C ASP A 32 46.67 0.11 -16.22
N ASP A 33 47.43 0.01 -15.11
CA ASP A 33 47.13 -0.89 -13.98
C ASP A 33 45.83 -0.48 -13.26
N GLU A 34 45.68 0.80 -12.93
CA GLU A 34 44.45 1.33 -12.31
C GLU A 34 43.23 1.23 -13.26
N ALA A 35 43.44 1.35 -14.58
CA ALA A 35 42.38 1.14 -15.57
C ALA A 35 41.97 -0.33 -15.68
N ASP A 36 42.90 -1.27 -15.59
CA ASP A 36 42.62 -2.70 -15.58
C ASP A 36 41.93 -3.13 -14.26
N ASP A 37 42.35 -2.59 -13.11
CA ASP A 37 41.70 -2.80 -11.81
C ASP A 37 40.26 -2.25 -11.80
N MET A 38 40.05 -1.04 -12.31
CA MET A 38 38.70 -0.48 -12.46
C MET A 38 37.84 -1.30 -13.42
N LYS A 39 38.43 -1.85 -14.49
CA LYS A 39 37.72 -2.70 -15.45
C LYS A 39 37.34 -4.03 -14.81
N GLU A 40 38.23 -4.68 -14.07
CA GLU A 40 37.94 -5.92 -13.36
C GLU A 40 36.85 -5.71 -12.27
N LEU A 41 36.98 -4.64 -11.48
CA LEU A 41 35.97 -4.26 -10.49
C LEU A 41 34.61 -3.96 -11.14
N SER A 42 34.59 -3.30 -12.30
CA SER A 42 33.37 -3.03 -13.05
C SER A 42 32.69 -4.31 -13.55
N ILE A 43 33.47 -5.28 -14.05
CA ILE A 43 32.96 -6.57 -14.53
C ILE A 43 32.39 -7.37 -13.35
N ASN A 44 33.10 -7.41 -12.22
CA ASN A 44 32.64 -8.10 -11.01
C ASN A 44 31.34 -7.50 -10.46
N VAL A 45 31.23 -6.17 -10.44
CA VAL A 45 29.98 -5.48 -10.04
C VAL A 45 28.86 -5.74 -11.04
N PHE A 46 29.15 -5.73 -12.34
CA PHE A 46 28.15 -6.03 -13.38
C PHE A 46 27.60 -7.46 -13.27
N ILE A 47 28.47 -8.44 -13.09
CA ILE A 47 28.08 -9.84 -12.84
C ILE A 47 27.27 -9.96 -11.55
N GLY A 48 27.68 -9.27 -10.48
CA GLY A 48 26.95 -9.22 -9.23
C GLY A 48 25.53 -8.65 -9.39
N VAL A 49 25.38 -7.55 -10.12
CA VAL A 49 24.07 -6.93 -10.41
C VAL A 49 23.19 -7.87 -11.23
N ILE A 50 23.74 -8.53 -12.26
CA ILE A 50 23.00 -9.54 -13.03
C ILE A 50 22.54 -10.69 -12.11
N GLY A 51 23.40 -11.17 -11.22
CA GLY A 51 23.05 -12.20 -10.25
C GLY A 51 21.89 -11.79 -9.32
N VAL A 52 21.88 -10.54 -8.86
CA VAL A 52 20.78 -9.98 -8.04
C VAL A 52 19.50 -9.84 -8.86
N ILE A 53 19.58 -9.40 -10.11
CA ILE A 53 18.41 -9.31 -11.00
C ILE A 53 17.83 -10.71 -11.27
N CYS A 54 18.67 -11.68 -11.61
CA CYS A 54 18.22 -13.04 -11.87
C CYS A 54 17.59 -13.69 -10.63
N SER A 55 18.20 -13.53 -9.45
CA SER A 55 17.66 -14.08 -8.20
C SER A 55 16.36 -13.40 -7.78
N SER A 56 16.25 -12.07 -7.94
CA SER A 56 15.00 -11.33 -7.65
C SER A 56 13.89 -11.68 -8.64
N LEU A 57 14.18 -11.86 -9.93
CA LEU A 57 13.21 -12.33 -10.91
C LEU A 57 12.70 -13.73 -10.56
N PHE A 58 13.61 -14.65 -10.24
CA PHE A 58 13.23 -16.01 -9.84
C PHE A 58 12.37 -16.01 -8.57
N GLY A 59 12.75 -15.23 -7.56
CA GLY A 59 11.98 -15.08 -6.33
C GLY A 59 10.59 -14.49 -6.57
N ASN A 60 10.48 -13.46 -7.40
CA ASN A 60 9.18 -12.87 -7.76
C ASN A 60 8.29 -13.89 -8.49
N VAL A 61 8.82 -14.63 -9.46
CA VAL A 61 8.05 -15.65 -10.19
C VAL A 61 7.49 -16.70 -9.22
N LEU A 62 8.29 -17.17 -8.26
CA LEU A 62 7.83 -18.11 -7.24
C LEU A 62 6.74 -17.52 -6.34
N LEU A 63 6.90 -16.27 -5.90
CA LEU A 63 5.90 -15.57 -5.08
C LEU A 63 4.58 -15.38 -5.83
N PHE A 64 4.63 -14.90 -7.08
CA PHE A 64 3.44 -14.71 -7.91
C PHE A 64 2.73 -16.04 -8.19
N TYR A 65 3.47 -17.09 -8.51
CA TYR A 65 2.88 -18.41 -8.76
C TYR A 65 2.26 -19.01 -7.48
N GLY A 66 2.97 -18.93 -6.35
CA GLY A 66 2.49 -19.43 -5.06
C GLY A 66 1.24 -18.70 -4.56
N PHE A 67 1.29 -17.37 -4.47
CA PHE A 67 0.13 -16.57 -4.03
C PHE A 67 -1.02 -16.62 -5.04
N GLY A 68 -0.73 -16.62 -6.35
CA GLY A 68 -1.75 -16.74 -7.39
C GLY A 68 -2.52 -18.06 -7.28
N THR A 69 -1.82 -19.18 -7.15
CA THR A 69 -2.47 -20.49 -6.99
C THR A 69 -3.23 -20.64 -5.67
N ALA A 70 -2.71 -20.09 -4.57
CA ALA A 70 -3.38 -20.10 -3.28
C ALA A 70 -4.67 -19.27 -3.30
N THR A 71 -4.61 -18.05 -3.85
CA THR A 71 -5.75 -17.13 -3.96
C THR A 71 -6.86 -17.73 -4.83
N GLU A 72 -6.50 -18.35 -5.95
CA GLU A 72 -7.48 -18.95 -6.87
C GLU A 72 -8.19 -20.15 -6.23
N ARG A 73 -7.45 -21.00 -5.50
CA ARG A 73 -8.04 -22.13 -4.75
C ARG A 73 -8.99 -21.65 -3.66
N MET A 74 -8.63 -20.58 -2.95
CA MET A 74 -9.48 -20.01 -1.91
C MET A 74 -10.75 -19.42 -2.51
N ASN A 75 -10.63 -18.63 -3.59
CA ASN A 75 -11.77 -18.05 -4.28
C ASN A 75 -12.73 -19.12 -4.81
N LYS A 76 -12.19 -20.20 -5.41
CA LYS A 76 -13.02 -21.34 -5.82
C LYS A 76 -13.81 -21.91 -4.65
N ARG A 77 -13.16 -22.18 -3.51
CA ARG A 77 -13.82 -22.74 -2.32
C ARG A 77 -14.91 -21.81 -1.77
N VAL A 78 -14.66 -20.51 -1.74
CA VAL A 78 -15.66 -19.51 -1.32
C VAL A 78 -16.86 -19.52 -2.27
N ARG A 79 -16.64 -19.49 -3.59
CA ARG A 79 -17.72 -19.52 -4.58
C ARG A 79 -18.53 -20.82 -4.55
N ASP A 80 -17.87 -21.97 -4.43
CA ASP A 80 -18.52 -23.27 -4.33
C ASP A 80 -19.40 -23.34 -3.06
N SER A 81 -18.87 -22.93 -1.91
CA SER A 81 -19.61 -22.95 -0.62
C SER A 81 -20.77 -21.95 -0.61
N THR A 82 -20.57 -20.78 -1.22
CA THR A 82 -21.63 -19.74 -1.32
C THR A 82 -22.74 -20.20 -2.24
N PHE A 83 -22.41 -20.82 -3.37
CA PHE A 83 -23.41 -21.37 -4.30
C PHE A 83 -24.18 -22.55 -3.70
N GLU A 84 -23.48 -23.46 -3.00
CA GLU A 84 -24.11 -24.57 -2.28
C GLU A 84 -25.11 -24.04 -1.23
N SER A 85 -24.69 -23.04 -0.45
CA SER A 85 -25.54 -22.42 0.57
C SER A 85 -26.72 -21.67 -0.06
N LEU A 86 -26.53 -21.01 -1.20
CA LEU A 86 -27.58 -20.30 -1.92
C LEU A 86 -28.68 -21.26 -2.42
N VAL A 87 -28.31 -22.43 -2.95
CA VAL A 87 -29.27 -23.42 -3.47
C VAL A 87 -30.05 -24.12 -2.33
N ARG A 88 -29.48 -24.17 -1.12
CA ARG A 88 -30.15 -24.70 0.08
C ARG A 88 -31.24 -23.77 0.65
N GLN A 89 -31.30 -22.49 0.24
CA GLN A 89 -32.24 -21.53 0.81
C GLN A 89 -33.70 -21.85 0.41
N GLU A 90 -34.64 -21.57 1.32
CA GLU A 90 -36.06 -21.81 1.10
C GLU A 90 -36.70 -20.83 0.09
N VAL A 91 -37.81 -21.24 -0.55
CA VAL A 91 -38.51 -20.42 -1.57
C VAL A 91 -38.91 -19.04 -1.03
N SER A 92 -39.35 -18.96 0.23
CA SER A 92 -39.72 -17.69 0.88
C SER A 92 -38.56 -16.69 0.94
N TRP A 93 -37.31 -17.14 0.93
CA TRP A 93 -36.14 -16.26 0.91
C TRP A 93 -35.98 -15.56 -0.45
N PHE A 94 -36.28 -16.29 -1.54
CA PHE A 94 -36.26 -15.78 -2.90
C PHE A 94 -37.48 -14.89 -3.23
N ASP A 95 -38.57 -15.00 -2.49
CA ASP A 95 -39.74 -14.12 -2.67
C ASP A 95 -39.45 -12.67 -2.26
N VAL A 96 -38.56 -12.46 -1.28
CA VAL A 96 -38.19 -11.12 -0.77
C VAL A 96 -37.03 -10.51 -1.57
N ARG A 97 -36.22 -11.33 -2.24
CA ARG A 97 -34.99 -10.91 -2.91
C ARG A 97 -34.96 -11.39 -4.36
N PRO A 98 -34.94 -10.49 -5.36
CA PRO A 98 -34.87 -10.89 -6.77
C PRO A 98 -33.60 -11.68 -7.06
N VAL A 99 -33.74 -12.86 -7.69
CA VAL A 99 -32.63 -13.77 -8.01
C VAL A 99 -31.52 -13.09 -8.82
N GLY A 100 -31.90 -12.19 -9.75
CA GLY A 100 -30.94 -11.44 -10.57
C GLY A 100 -30.02 -10.54 -9.74
N VAL A 101 -30.57 -9.85 -8.73
CA VAL A 101 -29.82 -8.95 -7.84
C VAL A 101 -28.90 -9.73 -6.91
N ILE A 102 -29.38 -10.85 -6.36
CA ILE A 102 -28.56 -11.71 -5.48
C ILE A 102 -27.38 -12.30 -6.25
N THR A 103 -27.62 -12.80 -7.46
CA THR A 103 -26.58 -13.49 -8.24
C THR A 103 -25.49 -12.53 -8.69
N SER A 104 -25.86 -11.29 -9.07
CA SER A 104 -24.88 -10.25 -9.35
C SER A 104 -24.12 -9.85 -8.08
N GLN A 105 -24.83 -9.61 -6.98
CA GLN A 105 -24.21 -9.20 -5.71
C GLN A 105 -23.22 -10.23 -5.18
N ILE A 106 -23.56 -11.52 -5.19
CA ILE A 106 -22.63 -12.59 -4.76
C ILE A 106 -21.41 -12.66 -5.68
N SER A 107 -21.60 -12.44 -6.99
CA SER A 107 -20.49 -12.43 -7.94
C SER A 107 -19.54 -11.25 -7.69
N ASP A 108 -20.09 -10.08 -7.44
CA ASP A 108 -19.34 -8.86 -7.11
C ASP A 108 -18.63 -8.99 -5.76
N ASP A 109 -19.32 -9.49 -4.74
CA ASP A 109 -18.77 -9.72 -3.40
C ASP A 109 -17.63 -10.76 -3.43
N ALA A 110 -17.79 -11.85 -4.20
CA ALA A 110 -16.74 -12.85 -4.37
C ALA A 110 -15.53 -12.29 -5.15
N ALA A 111 -15.77 -11.48 -6.17
CA ALA A 111 -14.70 -10.81 -6.92
C ALA A 111 -13.94 -9.80 -6.04
N MET A 112 -14.63 -9.10 -5.15
CA MET A 112 -14.01 -8.18 -4.19
C MET A 112 -13.14 -8.91 -3.18
N ILE A 113 -13.60 -10.04 -2.63
CA ILE A 113 -12.78 -10.90 -1.74
C ILE A 113 -11.54 -11.44 -2.46
N HIS A 114 -11.68 -11.88 -3.72
CA HIS A 114 -10.55 -12.36 -4.53
C HIS A 114 -9.52 -11.24 -4.79
N SER A 115 -10.00 -10.06 -5.18
CA SER A 115 -9.16 -8.89 -5.46
C SER A 115 -8.37 -8.46 -4.22
N PHE A 116 -9.03 -8.49 -3.05
CA PHE A 116 -8.38 -8.19 -1.77
C PHE A 116 -7.39 -9.27 -1.32
N SER A 117 -7.72 -10.55 -1.53
CA SER A 117 -6.87 -11.65 -1.07
C SER A 117 -5.62 -11.88 -1.91
N GLY A 118 -5.63 -11.49 -3.19
CA GLY A 118 -4.52 -11.76 -4.10
C GLY A 118 -3.35 -10.83 -3.90
N GLU A 119 -3.46 -9.64 -4.51
CA GLU A 119 -2.34 -8.71 -4.66
C GLU A 119 -2.00 -7.93 -3.36
N PRO A 120 -2.98 -7.41 -2.59
CA PRO A 120 -2.69 -6.68 -1.36
C PRO A 120 -1.97 -7.52 -0.30
N ILE A 121 -2.42 -8.75 -0.06
CA ILE A 121 -1.81 -9.65 0.94
C ILE A 121 -0.38 -10.03 0.53
N ARG A 122 -0.17 -10.38 -0.75
CA ARG A 122 1.16 -10.67 -1.29
C ARG A 122 2.11 -9.49 -1.10
N THR A 123 1.64 -8.29 -1.44
CA THR A 123 2.42 -7.05 -1.32
C THR A 123 2.73 -6.74 0.14
N LEU A 124 1.79 -6.95 1.06
CA LEU A 124 2.02 -6.79 2.49
C LEU A 124 3.11 -7.72 3.00
N VAL A 125 3.04 -9.02 2.69
CA VAL A 125 4.03 -10.02 3.14
C VAL A 125 5.43 -9.69 2.59
N MET A 126 5.51 -9.33 1.30
CA MET A 126 6.77 -8.95 0.66
C MET A 126 7.41 -7.73 1.34
N ASN A 127 6.62 -6.69 1.62
CA ASN A 127 7.13 -5.46 2.22
C ASN A 127 7.47 -5.63 3.70
N CYS A 128 6.71 -6.43 4.46
CA CYS A 128 7.10 -6.82 5.82
C CYS A 128 8.45 -7.55 5.83
N ALA A 129 8.67 -8.49 4.90
CA ALA A 129 9.97 -9.15 4.76
C ALA A 129 11.09 -8.17 4.39
N SER A 130 10.83 -7.23 3.48
CA SER A 130 11.79 -6.18 3.11
C SER A 130 12.17 -5.31 4.31
N VAL A 131 11.21 -4.89 5.12
CA VAL A 131 11.45 -4.08 6.32
C VAL A 131 12.30 -4.83 7.35
N LEU A 132 12.00 -6.11 7.58
CA LEU A 132 12.81 -6.94 8.47
C LEU A 132 14.26 -7.04 8.00
N VAL A 133 14.46 -7.32 6.71
CA VAL A 133 15.80 -7.41 6.11
C VAL A 133 16.52 -6.07 6.17
N GLY A 134 15.86 -4.97 5.79
CA GLY A 134 16.42 -3.62 5.85
C GLY A 134 16.82 -3.20 7.25
N LEU A 135 16.01 -3.56 8.26
CA LEU A 135 16.32 -3.29 9.66
C LEU A 135 17.54 -4.09 10.14
N VAL A 136 17.64 -5.37 9.78
CA VAL A 136 18.82 -6.21 10.09
C VAL A 136 20.09 -5.62 9.46
N PHE A 137 20.04 -5.21 8.20
CA PHE A 137 21.18 -4.57 7.53
C PHE A 137 21.56 -3.24 8.18
N ALA A 138 20.58 -2.40 8.53
CA ALA A 138 20.84 -1.14 9.23
C ALA A 138 21.53 -1.35 10.58
N PHE A 139 21.08 -2.34 11.36
CA PHE A 139 21.72 -2.70 12.63
C PHE A 139 23.14 -3.26 12.46
N TYR A 140 23.38 -4.00 11.39
CA TYR A 140 24.69 -4.59 11.12
C TYR A 140 25.74 -3.54 10.76
N TYR A 141 25.42 -2.61 9.85
CA TYR A 141 26.39 -1.61 9.38
C TYR A 141 26.51 -0.40 10.32
N MET A 142 25.40 0.13 10.82
CA MET A 142 25.41 1.38 11.60
C MET A 142 24.32 1.38 12.68
N TRP A 143 24.57 0.64 13.76
CA TRP A 143 23.62 0.49 14.87
C TRP A 143 23.09 1.79 15.49
N PRO A 144 23.85 2.91 15.64
CA PRO A 144 23.31 4.12 16.25
C PRO A 144 22.34 4.85 15.31
N PHE A 145 22.54 4.72 13.99
CA PHE A 145 21.60 5.22 13.00
C PHE A 145 20.31 4.38 13.01
N ALA A 146 20.43 3.05 13.07
CA ALA A 146 19.29 2.14 13.15
C ALA A 146 18.39 2.36 14.38
N LEU A 147 18.97 2.68 15.54
CA LEU A 147 18.19 3.01 16.75
C LEU A 147 17.38 4.29 16.59
N MET A 148 17.97 5.32 15.97
CA MET A 148 17.25 6.57 15.72
C MET A 148 16.12 6.35 14.70
N THR A 149 16.37 5.62 13.61
CA THR A 149 15.30 5.36 12.63
C THR A 149 14.14 4.60 13.26
N LEU A 150 14.42 3.63 14.15
CA LEU A 150 13.39 2.97 14.96
C LEU A 150 12.60 3.91 15.86
N ALA A 151 13.24 4.91 16.46
CA ALA A 151 12.56 5.90 17.30
C ALA A 151 11.66 6.84 16.48
N ILE A 152 12.03 7.13 15.22
CA ILE A 152 11.28 8.01 14.32
C ILE A 152 10.13 7.26 13.61
N LEU A 153 10.26 5.94 13.39
CA LEU A 153 9.23 5.10 12.76
C LEU A 153 7.80 5.30 13.30
N PRO A 154 7.52 5.26 14.62
CA PRO A 154 6.16 5.45 15.13
C PRO A 154 5.61 6.85 14.85
N PHE A 155 6.48 7.86 14.83
CA PHE A 155 6.09 9.23 14.52
C PHE A 155 5.72 9.39 13.03
N MET A 156 6.49 8.75 12.14
CA MET A 156 6.16 8.70 10.71
C MET A 156 4.91 7.86 10.42
N ALA A 157 4.72 6.74 11.13
CA ALA A 157 3.55 5.90 11.00
C ALA A 157 2.26 6.65 11.38
N PHE A 158 2.29 7.41 12.48
CA PHE A 158 1.16 8.25 12.89
C PHE A 158 0.79 9.30 11.83
N GLY A 159 1.80 9.93 11.20
CA GLY A 159 1.59 10.85 10.09
C GLY A 159 0.97 10.18 8.87
N ALA A 160 1.42 8.96 8.53
CA ALA A 160 0.91 8.20 7.40
C ALA A 160 -0.53 7.68 7.61
N GLU A 161 -0.88 7.25 8.83
CA GLU A 161 -2.26 6.87 9.15
C GLU A 161 -3.23 8.05 9.04
N ALA A 162 -2.79 9.24 9.50
CA ALA A 162 -3.58 10.47 9.39
C ALA A 162 -3.85 10.87 7.93
N GLU A 163 -2.87 10.66 7.05
CA GLU A 163 -3.02 10.85 5.60
C GLU A 163 -3.95 9.79 4.99
N MET A 164 -3.78 8.51 5.36
CA MET A 164 -4.62 7.43 4.86
C MET A 164 -6.09 7.60 5.26
N ALA A 165 -6.36 8.11 6.47
CA ALA A 165 -7.71 8.41 6.94
C ALA A 165 -8.39 9.51 6.11
N MET A 166 -7.63 10.45 5.54
CA MET A 166 -8.19 11.43 4.60
C MET A 166 -8.65 10.77 3.30
N TYR A 167 -7.81 9.92 2.70
CA TYR A 167 -8.13 9.21 1.46
C TYR A 167 -9.29 8.21 1.61
N LEU A 168 -9.38 7.54 2.76
CA LEU A 168 -10.46 6.57 3.05
C LEU A 168 -11.77 7.25 3.47
N GLY A 169 -11.69 8.36 4.19
CA GLY A 169 -12.86 9.11 4.67
C GLY A 169 -13.63 9.88 3.60
N GLU A 170 -13.32 9.64 2.32
CA GLU A 170 -14.08 10.10 1.14
C GLU A 170 -14.92 8.96 0.53
N ASP A 171 -14.56 7.70 0.81
CA ASP A 171 -15.17 6.49 0.23
C ASP A 171 -16.12 5.80 1.23
N GLU A 172 -15.87 5.96 2.54
CA GLU A 172 -16.83 5.63 3.59
C GLU A 172 -17.88 6.73 3.72
N GLY A 173 -18.93 6.62 2.91
CA GLY A 173 -20.27 7.04 3.28
C GLY A 173 -20.38 8.47 3.81
N ASP A 174 -20.56 9.40 2.89
CA ASP A 174 -21.55 10.43 3.16
C ASP A 174 -22.93 9.74 3.18
N GLU A 175 -23.20 8.90 4.20
CA GLU A 175 -24.56 8.46 4.51
C GLU A 175 -25.42 9.68 4.86
N SER A 176 -24.79 10.80 5.26
CA SER A 176 -25.42 12.11 5.30
C SER A 176 -25.86 12.64 3.94
N ALA A 177 -25.25 12.25 2.81
CA ALA A 177 -25.75 12.64 1.48
C ALA A 177 -27.03 11.90 1.07
N PHE A 178 -27.38 10.83 1.78
CA PHE A 178 -28.64 10.09 1.63
C PHE A 178 -29.66 10.42 2.73
N ASP A 179 -29.32 11.31 3.66
CA ASP A 179 -30.32 11.87 4.56
C ASP A 179 -31.33 12.67 3.71
N GLU A 180 -32.63 12.46 3.91
CA GLU A 180 -33.69 13.09 3.11
C GLU A 180 -33.61 14.62 3.16
N ASN A 181 -33.03 15.16 4.23
CA ASN A 181 -32.81 16.59 4.44
C ASN A 181 -31.49 17.13 3.88
N SER A 182 -30.62 16.29 3.32
CA SER A 182 -29.38 16.74 2.73
C SER A 182 -29.59 17.37 1.35
N SER A 183 -28.65 18.21 0.93
CA SER A 183 -28.66 18.79 -0.42
C SER A 183 -28.70 17.71 -1.52
N GLY A 184 -27.97 16.60 -1.31
CA GLY A 184 -27.98 15.42 -2.18
C GLY A 184 -29.33 14.70 -2.20
N GLY A 185 -29.90 14.43 -1.03
CA GLY A 185 -31.21 13.78 -0.87
C GLY A 185 -32.35 14.55 -1.56
N ILE A 186 -32.39 15.88 -1.38
CA ILE A 186 -33.40 16.77 -2.00
C ILE A 186 -33.32 16.72 -3.53
N VAL A 187 -32.10 16.70 -4.10
CA VAL A 187 -31.90 16.59 -5.55
C VAL A 187 -32.34 15.23 -6.06
N VAL A 188 -31.98 14.15 -5.37
CA VAL A 188 -32.38 12.79 -5.75
C VAL A 188 -33.90 12.65 -5.73
N GLU A 189 -34.58 13.13 -4.68
CA GLU A 189 -36.04 13.11 -4.57
C GLU A 189 -36.71 13.89 -5.73
N ALA A 190 -36.20 15.09 -6.01
CA ALA A 190 -36.73 15.96 -7.06
C ALA A 190 -36.54 15.36 -8.46
N LEU A 191 -35.38 14.74 -8.73
CA LEU A 191 -35.09 14.09 -10.01
C LEU A 191 -35.92 12.82 -10.22
N MET A 192 -36.04 11.98 -9.18
CA MET A 192 -36.85 10.76 -9.24
C MET A 192 -38.34 11.07 -9.50
N ASN A 193 -38.83 12.20 -8.98
CA ASN A 193 -40.22 12.64 -9.11
C ASN A 193 -40.40 13.88 -10.01
N ILE A 194 -39.55 14.09 -11.01
CA ILE A 194 -39.53 15.33 -11.81
C ILE A 194 -40.87 15.65 -12.49
N ARG A 195 -41.62 14.62 -12.90
CA ARG A 195 -42.96 14.79 -13.50
C ARG A 195 -43.96 15.37 -12.49
N THR A 196 -43.87 14.96 -11.23
CA THR A 196 -44.71 15.45 -10.14
C THR A 196 -44.37 16.90 -9.81
N VAL A 197 -43.08 17.21 -9.68
CA VAL A 197 -42.58 18.58 -9.42
C VAL A 197 -43.03 19.55 -10.51
N ALA A 198 -42.89 19.15 -11.79
CA ALA A 198 -43.33 19.96 -12.93
C ALA A 198 -44.87 20.10 -12.99
N SER A 199 -45.61 19.03 -12.70
CA SER A 199 -47.08 19.05 -12.72
C SER A 199 -47.70 19.94 -11.64
N LEU A 200 -47.03 20.05 -10.48
CA LEU A 200 -47.44 20.88 -9.36
C LEU A 200 -46.86 22.30 -9.43
N VAL A 201 -45.94 22.57 -10.37
CA VAL A 201 -45.26 23.87 -10.55
C VAL A 201 -44.50 24.31 -9.28
N VAL A 202 -43.86 23.36 -8.60
CA VAL A 202 -43.15 23.56 -7.30
C VAL A 202 -41.63 23.67 -7.49
N GLU A 203 -41.17 23.89 -8.72
CA GLU A 203 -39.74 23.93 -9.07
C GLU A 203 -38.97 25.00 -8.29
N LYS A 204 -39.57 26.18 -8.09
CA LYS A 204 -38.94 27.28 -7.35
C LYS A 204 -38.80 26.99 -5.86
N ASP A 205 -39.82 26.38 -5.28
CA ASP A 205 -39.86 26.02 -3.86
C ASP A 205 -38.82 24.93 -3.54
N ARG A 206 -38.71 23.91 -4.41
CA ARG A 206 -37.65 22.90 -4.29
C ARG A 206 -36.24 23.46 -4.53
N HIS A 207 -36.10 24.44 -5.42
CA HIS A 207 -34.82 25.13 -5.60
C HIS A 207 -34.41 25.93 -4.35
N GLU A 208 -35.35 26.62 -3.71
CA GLU A 208 -35.10 27.38 -2.47
C GLU A 208 -34.78 26.47 -1.28
N HIS A 209 -35.48 25.33 -1.17
CA HIS A 209 -35.15 24.27 -0.21
C HIS A 209 -33.73 23.72 -0.40
N TYR A 210 -33.34 23.43 -1.65
CA TYR A 210 -31.98 23.01 -1.96
C TYR A 210 -30.94 24.09 -1.61
N ALA A 211 -31.20 25.36 -1.96
CA ALA A 211 -30.29 26.46 -1.65
C ALA A 211 -30.08 26.64 -0.14
N THR A 212 -31.16 26.51 0.65
CA THR A 212 -31.11 26.61 2.11
C THR A 212 -30.35 25.44 2.74
N ALA A 213 -30.56 24.22 2.25
CA ALA A 213 -29.80 23.04 2.68
C ALA A 213 -28.30 23.21 2.37
N LEU A 214 -27.97 23.71 1.18
CA LEU A 214 -26.60 23.98 0.77
C LEU A 214 -25.92 25.05 1.63
N GLU A 215 -26.61 26.15 1.96
CA GLU A 215 -26.09 27.20 2.85
C GLU A 215 -25.81 26.67 4.27
N HIS A 216 -26.57 25.68 4.73
CA HIS A 216 -26.35 25.04 6.03
C HIS A 216 -25.16 24.06 6.02
N GLU A 217 -24.99 23.29 4.94
CA GLU A 217 -23.93 22.29 4.80
C GLU A 217 -22.57 22.92 4.49
N LEU A 218 -22.52 23.96 3.65
CA LEU A 218 -21.29 24.61 3.20
C LEU A 218 -20.29 24.96 4.32
N PRO A 219 -20.66 25.69 5.39
CA PRO A 219 -19.69 26.06 6.43
C PRO A 219 -19.17 24.86 7.22
N ASN A 220 -20.00 23.83 7.45
CA ASN A 220 -19.60 22.60 8.12
C ASN A 220 -18.62 21.80 7.26
N GLU A 221 -18.90 21.69 5.95
CA GLU A 221 -18.00 21.05 5.00
C GLU A 221 -16.69 21.84 4.83
N PHE A 222 -16.71 23.17 4.81
CA PHE A 222 -15.49 23.97 4.81
C PHE A 222 -14.63 23.72 6.04
N ALA A 223 -15.23 23.71 7.24
CA ALA A 223 -14.49 23.43 8.48
C ALA A 223 -13.93 22.00 8.48
N LYS A 224 -14.74 21.01 8.07
CA LYS A 224 -14.35 19.59 7.96
C LYS A 224 -13.21 19.40 6.98
N ASN A 225 -13.30 19.99 5.77
CA ASN A 225 -12.25 19.90 4.76
C ASN A 225 -10.98 20.66 5.16
N PHE A 226 -11.10 21.79 5.87
CA PHE A 226 -9.95 22.49 6.41
C PHE A 226 -9.22 21.67 7.48
N VAL A 227 -9.95 21.00 8.38
CA VAL A 227 -9.36 20.10 9.37
C VAL A 227 -8.70 18.92 8.68
N LYS A 228 -9.40 18.23 7.76
CA LYS A 228 -8.85 17.12 6.97
C LYS A 228 -7.57 17.52 6.23
N GLY A 229 -7.60 18.63 5.50
CA GLY A 229 -6.44 19.13 4.74
C GLY A 229 -5.28 19.55 5.64
N SER A 230 -5.57 20.18 6.78
CA SER A 230 -4.53 20.55 7.76
C SER A 230 -3.88 19.31 8.37
N THR A 231 -4.66 18.28 8.70
CA THR A 231 -4.15 17.01 9.25
C THR A 231 -3.28 16.28 8.24
N ALA A 232 -3.68 16.19 6.97
CA ALA A 232 -2.86 15.58 5.92
C ALA A 232 -1.57 16.37 5.65
N GLY A 233 -1.64 17.70 5.60
CA GLY A 233 -0.47 18.56 5.46
C GLY A 233 0.52 18.40 6.63
N LEU A 234 0.01 18.27 7.86
CA LEU A 234 0.84 17.98 9.03
C LEU A 234 1.47 16.58 8.94
N GLY A 235 0.74 15.57 8.46
CA GLY A 235 1.27 14.22 8.21
C GLY A 235 2.45 14.23 7.23
N GLN A 236 2.29 14.91 6.09
CA GLN A 236 3.34 15.03 5.08
C GLN A 236 4.54 15.85 5.58
N PHE A 237 4.30 16.90 6.36
CA PHE A 237 5.35 17.68 7.01
C PHE A 237 6.19 16.80 7.96
N VAL A 238 5.54 16.01 8.81
CA VAL A 238 6.21 15.07 9.73
C VAL A 238 7.09 14.09 8.97
N GLN A 239 6.63 13.57 7.84
CA GLN A 239 7.38 12.63 7.02
C GLN A 239 8.65 13.27 6.43
N MET A 240 8.52 14.47 5.84
CA MET A 240 9.66 15.21 5.28
C MET A 240 10.65 15.65 6.37
N TRP A 241 10.15 16.05 7.53
CA TRP A 241 10.99 16.40 8.67
C TRP A 241 11.75 15.20 9.24
N GLY A 242 11.11 14.03 9.32
CA GLY A 242 11.76 12.77 9.68
C GLY A 242 12.90 12.42 8.72
N MET A 243 12.71 12.62 7.40
CA MET A 243 13.79 12.46 6.41
C MET A 243 14.95 13.44 6.62
N ALA A 244 14.64 14.73 6.86
CA ALA A 244 15.67 15.72 7.14
C ALA A 244 16.49 15.39 8.40
N LEU A 245 15.82 14.91 9.46
CA LEU A 245 16.48 14.44 10.68
C LEU A 245 17.41 13.26 10.43
N MET A 246 17.00 12.29 9.60
CA MET A 246 17.85 11.15 9.25
C MET A 246 19.16 11.59 8.57
N PHE A 247 19.08 12.54 7.63
CA PHE A 247 20.27 13.10 6.98
C PHE A 247 21.15 13.90 7.95
N TRP A 248 20.55 14.76 8.77
CA TRP A 248 21.29 15.59 9.72
C TRP A 248 22.04 14.75 10.76
N TRP A 249 21.36 13.78 11.37
CA TRP A 249 21.96 12.89 12.37
C TRP A 249 22.99 11.95 11.76
N GLY A 250 22.71 11.41 10.56
CA GLY A 250 23.66 10.60 9.81
C GLY A 250 24.97 11.34 9.53
N GLY A 251 24.87 12.58 9.06
CA GLY A 251 26.03 13.44 8.84
C GLY A 251 26.75 13.81 10.15
N TRP A 252 26.02 14.07 11.23
CA TRP A 252 26.61 14.32 12.55
C TRP A 252 27.39 13.12 13.07
N LEU A 253 26.86 11.90 12.92
CA LEU A 253 27.57 10.67 13.31
C LEU A 253 28.85 10.48 12.51
N LEU A 254 28.81 10.72 11.20
CA LEU A 254 29.97 10.56 10.33
C LEU A 254 31.09 11.54 10.72
N ASN A 255 30.74 12.78 11.10
CA ASN A 255 31.71 13.77 11.52
C ASN A 255 32.31 13.47 12.91
N ASN A 256 31.49 13.01 13.86
CA ASN A 256 31.93 12.77 15.23
C ASN A 256 32.63 11.41 15.42
N TYR A 257 32.35 10.43 14.55
CA TYR A 257 32.88 9.06 14.61
C TYR A 257 33.59 8.65 13.30
N SER A 258 34.40 9.55 12.74
CA SER A 258 35.08 9.38 11.45
C SER A 258 36.04 8.19 11.37
N GLY A 259 36.41 7.57 12.50
CA GLY A 259 37.27 6.37 12.55
C GLY A 259 36.53 5.05 12.80
N THR A 260 35.21 5.07 12.99
CA THR A 260 34.41 3.86 13.28
C THR A 260 33.36 3.58 12.21
N PHE A 261 32.85 4.63 11.56
CA PHE A 261 31.84 4.50 10.52
C PHE A 261 32.31 5.22 9.27
N GLU A 262 32.23 4.55 8.12
CA GLU A 262 32.52 5.16 6.83
C GLU A 262 31.24 5.69 6.18
N LEU A 263 31.41 6.60 5.20
CA LEU A 263 30.30 7.11 4.39
C LEU A 263 29.54 5.95 3.71
N ARG A 264 30.27 4.90 3.33
CA ARG A 264 29.73 3.67 2.74
C ARG A 264 28.69 3.01 3.65
N ASP A 265 29.02 2.82 4.93
CA ASP A 265 28.14 2.15 5.90
C ASP A 265 26.87 2.97 6.16
N PHE A 266 27.02 4.30 6.24
CA PHE A 266 25.90 5.22 6.33
C PHE A 266 24.96 5.12 5.11
N LEU A 267 25.51 5.18 3.90
CA LEU A 267 24.71 5.12 2.66
C LEU A 267 24.00 3.77 2.53
N ILE A 268 24.66 2.66 2.85
CA ILE A 268 24.03 1.33 2.85
C ILE A 268 22.88 1.29 3.85
N SER A 269 23.09 1.76 5.09
CA SER A 269 22.04 1.79 6.11
C SER A 269 20.88 2.73 5.76
N MET A 270 21.16 3.87 5.11
CA MET A 270 20.14 4.84 4.72
C MET A 270 19.29 4.34 3.56
N PHE A 271 19.91 3.86 2.48
CA PHE A 271 19.17 3.39 1.30
C PHE A 271 18.37 2.13 1.60
N THR A 272 18.93 1.18 2.36
CA THR A 272 18.18 -0.02 2.77
C THR A 272 16.93 0.33 3.56
N PHE A 273 17.00 1.31 4.47
CA PHE A 273 15.86 1.81 5.20
C PHE A 273 14.85 2.55 4.30
N LEU A 274 15.30 3.47 3.44
CA LEU A 274 14.43 4.24 2.55
C LEU A 274 13.64 3.34 1.59
N PHE A 275 14.28 2.35 0.97
CA PHE A 275 13.59 1.41 0.09
C PHE A 275 12.62 0.51 0.85
N SER A 276 13.01 0.06 2.05
CA SER A 276 12.14 -0.75 2.90
C SER A 276 10.87 -0.01 3.34
N LEU A 277 11.03 1.26 3.76
CA LEU A 277 9.92 2.10 4.18
C LEU A 277 9.00 2.46 3.00
N SER A 278 9.59 2.80 1.85
CA SER A 278 8.81 3.10 0.63
C SER A 278 7.97 1.91 0.18
N GLY A 279 8.53 0.70 0.25
CA GLY A 279 7.80 -0.54 -0.03
C GLY A 279 6.59 -0.73 0.91
N LEU A 280 6.78 -0.50 2.21
CA LEU A 280 5.68 -0.59 3.18
C LEU A 280 4.57 0.43 2.90
N SER A 281 4.92 1.67 2.52
CA SER A 281 3.93 2.69 2.15
C SER A 281 3.07 2.26 0.96
N PHE A 282 3.66 1.65 -0.08
CA PHE A 282 2.89 1.11 -1.21
C PHE A 282 1.98 -0.06 -0.80
N ALA A 283 2.43 -0.92 0.13
CA ALA A 283 1.59 -2.00 0.65
C ALA A 283 0.35 -1.47 1.38
N MET A 284 0.48 -0.35 2.10
CA MET A 284 -0.62 0.29 2.80
C MET A 284 -1.63 0.92 1.83
N GLN A 285 -1.21 1.41 0.67
CA GLN A 285 -2.15 1.89 -0.36
C GLN A 285 -2.99 0.76 -0.95
N GLY A 286 -2.43 -0.44 -1.14
CA GLY A 286 -3.19 -1.61 -1.63
C GLY A 286 -4.24 -2.14 -0.65
N ILE A 287 -4.22 -1.66 0.60
CA ILE A 287 -5.11 -2.08 1.70
C ILE A 287 -6.41 -1.25 1.74
N THR A 288 -6.54 -0.19 0.94
CA THR A 288 -7.67 0.75 1.02
C THR A 288 -9.05 0.11 0.85
N ASP A 289 -9.16 -1.01 0.12
CA ASP A 289 -10.41 -1.74 -0.05
C ASP A 289 -10.80 -2.65 1.14
N ARG A 290 -10.06 -2.62 2.26
CA ARG A 290 -10.32 -3.49 3.44
C ARG A 290 -11.76 -3.40 3.94
N VAL A 291 -12.31 -2.20 4.04
CA VAL A 291 -13.67 -1.98 4.55
C VAL A 291 -14.68 -2.64 3.61
N LYS A 292 -14.54 -2.38 2.31
CA LYS A 292 -15.44 -2.91 1.29
C LYS A 292 -15.34 -4.45 1.23
N ALA A 293 -14.12 -4.98 1.27
CA ALA A 293 -13.86 -6.43 1.32
C ALA A 293 -14.43 -7.08 2.60
N ASN A 294 -14.32 -6.43 3.76
CA ASN A 294 -14.93 -6.91 5.00
C ASN A 294 -16.46 -6.93 4.93
N LYS A 295 -17.08 -5.87 4.40
CA LYS A 295 -18.54 -5.82 4.19
C LYS A 295 -19.01 -6.90 3.20
N ALA A 296 -18.25 -7.16 2.14
CA ALA A 296 -18.52 -8.24 1.19
C ALA A 296 -18.38 -9.62 1.84
N ALA A 297 -17.32 -9.82 2.64
CA ALA A 297 -17.11 -11.05 3.40
C ALA A 297 -18.25 -11.29 4.40
N GLU A 298 -18.67 -10.27 5.15
CA GLU A 298 -19.78 -10.36 6.10
C GLU A 298 -21.08 -10.83 5.42
N ARG A 299 -21.38 -10.31 4.22
CA ARG A 299 -22.56 -10.75 3.45
C ARG A 299 -22.44 -12.20 2.97
N ILE A 300 -21.28 -12.60 2.45
CA ILE A 300 -21.05 -13.96 1.98
C ILE A 300 -21.10 -14.96 3.14
N PHE A 301 -20.37 -14.70 4.22
CA PHE A 301 -20.40 -15.55 5.41
C PHE A 301 -21.77 -15.55 6.08
N GLY A 302 -22.47 -14.42 6.09
CA GLY A 302 -23.86 -14.35 6.56
C GLY A 302 -24.83 -15.20 5.73
N LEU A 303 -24.54 -15.45 4.45
CA LEU A 303 -25.31 -16.41 3.63
C LEU A 303 -24.89 -17.85 3.87
N ILE A 304 -23.58 -18.12 4.03
CA ILE A 304 -23.05 -19.47 4.27
C ILE A 304 -23.49 -20.01 5.63
N ASP A 305 -23.44 -19.17 6.68
CA ASP A 305 -23.78 -19.56 8.05
C ASP A 305 -25.30 -19.56 8.31
N ARG A 306 -26.11 -19.11 7.33
CA ARG A 306 -27.57 -19.12 7.46
C ARG A 306 -28.10 -20.54 7.25
N GLU A 307 -28.65 -21.11 8.31
CA GLU A 307 -29.45 -22.34 8.22
C GLU A 307 -30.84 -22.06 7.61
N SER A 308 -31.20 -22.83 6.59
CA SER A 308 -32.52 -22.76 5.94
C SER A 308 -33.61 -23.34 6.84
N LEU A 309 -34.76 -22.67 6.91
CA LEU A 309 -35.92 -23.18 7.69
C LEU A 309 -36.48 -24.50 7.15
N ILE A 310 -36.34 -24.72 5.84
CA ILE A 310 -36.72 -25.94 5.15
C ILE A 310 -35.51 -26.34 4.32
N ASP A 311 -34.68 -27.26 4.82
CA ASP A 311 -33.49 -27.74 4.10
C ASP A 311 -33.90 -28.80 3.06
N PRO A 312 -33.80 -28.52 1.75
CA PRO A 312 -34.13 -29.48 0.71
C PRO A 312 -33.09 -30.62 0.58
N LEU A 313 -31.90 -30.46 1.18
CA LEU A 313 -30.79 -31.41 1.14
C LEU A 313 -30.66 -32.22 2.44
N SER A 314 -31.52 -31.99 3.42
CA SER A 314 -31.53 -32.76 4.67
C SER A 314 -32.09 -34.18 4.47
N ASP A 315 -31.37 -35.18 4.99
CA ASP A 315 -31.76 -36.58 4.97
C ASP A 315 -32.71 -36.97 6.14
N GLU A 316 -33.08 -36.02 7.01
CA GLU A 316 -33.89 -36.27 8.21
C GLU A 316 -35.38 -36.50 7.92
N GLY A 317 -35.81 -36.32 6.66
CA GLY A 317 -37.19 -36.54 6.22
C GLY A 317 -37.56 -38.01 6.02
N LYS A 318 -38.85 -38.34 6.22
CA LYS A 318 -39.40 -39.65 5.81
C LYS A 318 -39.34 -39.78 4.28
N LYS A 319 -38.43 -40.61 3.77
CA LYS A 319 -38.40 -41.02 2.37
C LYS A 319 -39.63 -41.91 2.11
N LEU A 320 -40.49 -41.48 1.19
CA LEU A 320 -41.64 -42.28 0.76
C LEU A 320 -41.10 -43.46 -0.06
N ASN A 321 -41.33 -44.68 0.44
CA ASN A 321 -41.04 -45.93 -0.27
C ASN A 321 -41.98 -46.12 -1.46
#